data_AF-A0A1G2M939-F1
#
_entry.id   AF-A0A1G2M939-F1
#
_cell.length_a   1.000
_cell.length_b   1.000
_cell.length_c   1.000
_cell.angle_alpha   90.00
_cell.angle_beta   90.00
_cell.angle_gamma   90.00
#
_symmetry.space_group_name_H-M   'P 1'
#
loop_
_entity.id
_entity.type
_entity.pdbx_description
1 polymer ?
#
loop_
_entity_poly.entity_id
_entity_poly.type
_entity_poly.pdbx_seq_one_letter_code
_entity_poly.pdbx_strand_id
1 'polypeptide(L)'
;MKEDLFKDFPKEREEGLKKLYRYSAFDVMFYRSNLWTHAHRVSWLTEDITPVALKYFKKFDGEKARILALVHDDAELITGDIQSRAKARASKKDKLKWERSEARAIKELSSRYPKYVGSYRYGELLTEALEKSTPESWVVTFADKLDAYCEGLHEVFAGNFSLLQCILFYPRMLGFLDRKFPKLTPFLYDRTSPLVDVERYLHVPLIKSKRYAHAGKPHTKKTITLSSTSPFYDRWRALVIKHWGEEGIKTLIDQKEFLSR
;
A
#
# COMPACT_ATOMS: atom_id res chain seq x y z
N MET A 1 -18.27 15.81 -10.98
CA MET A 1 -17.65 14.76 -11.81
C MET A 1 -16.24 14.56 -11.30
N LYS A 2 -15.86 13.37 -10.83
CA LYS A 2 -14.42 13.10 -10.58
C LYS A 2 -13.77 13.07 -11.96
N GLU A 3 -12.93 14.06 -12.23
CA GLU A 3 -12.16 14.10 -13.47
C GLU A 3 -11.31 12.83 -13.56
N ASP A 4 -11.25 12.22 -14.74
CA ASP A 4 -10.36 11.07 -14.96
C ASP A 4 -8.91 11.59 -14.93
N LEU A 5 -8.28 11.46 -13.75
CA LEU A 5 -6.95 11.97 -13.43
C LEU A 5 -5.86 11.50 -14.42
N PHE A 6 -6.06 10.33 -15.02
CA PHE A 6 -5.09 9.69 -15.91
C PHE A 6 -5.61 9.58 -17.36
N LYS A 7 -6.64 10.34 -17.74
CA LYS A 7 -7.23 10.30 -19.10
C LYS A 7 -6.21 10.49 -20.24
N ASP A 8 -5.19 11.31 -19.98
CA ASP A 8 -4.14 11.65 -20.95
C ASP A 8 -2.94 10.71 -20.87
N PHE A 9 -2.90 9.79 -19.90
CA PHE A 9 -1.84 8.80 -19.78
C PHE A 9 -2.04 7.65 -20.76
N PRO A 10 -0.95 7.09 -21.33
CA PRO A 10 -1.07 5.94 -22.19
C PRO A 10 -1.57 4.72 -21.42
N LYS A 11 -2.41 3.90 -22.05
CA LYS A 11 -2.93 2.64 -21.49
C LYS A 11 -1.83 1.69 -21.01
N GLU A 12 -0.65 1.75 -21.63
CA GLU A 12 0.52 0.98 -21.22
C GLU A 12 0.89 1.16 -19.75
N ARG A 13 0.63 2.33 -19.14
CA ARG A 13 0.86 2.53 -17.71
C ARG A 13 0.01 1.59 -16.87
N GLU A 14 -1.31 1.61 -17.09
CA GLU A 14 -2.26 0.76 -16.38
C GLU A 14 -1.98 -0.73 -16.65
N GLU A 15 -1.77 -1.09 -17.92
CA GLU A 15 -1.46 -2.46 -18.32
C GLU A 15 -0.15 -2.97 -17.71
N GLY A 16 0.88 -2.12 -17.67
CA GLY A 16 2.16 -2.44 -17.04
C GLY A 16 2.01 -2.69 -15.54
N LEU A 17 1.32 -1.81 -14.83
CA LEU A 17 1.06 -1.95 -13.39
C LEU A 17 0.22 -3.19 -13.08
N LYS A 18 -0.69 -3.59 -13.98
CA LYS A 18 -1.47 -4.84 -13.84
C LYS A 18 -0.65 -6.11 -14.06
N LYS A 19 0.41 -6.05 -14.86
CA LYS A 19 1.33 -7.18 -15.14
C LYS A 19 2.38 -7.37 -14.05
N LEU A 20 2.72 -6.32 -13.30
CA LEU A 20 3.68 -6.39 -12.20
C LEU A 20 3.00 -6.88 -10.91
N TYR A 21 3.16 -8.17 -10.63
CA TYR A 21 2.66 -8.78 -9.41
C TYR A 21 3.60 -8.59 -8.22
N ARG A 22 3.01 -8.35 -7.05
CA ARG A 22 3.73 -8.20 -5.78
C ARG A 22 4.11 -9.56 -5.19
N TYR A 23 5.01 -9.51 -4.20
CA TYR A 23 5.46 -10.68 -3.44
C TYR A 23 6.12 -11.77 -4.28
N SER A 24 6.82 -11.40 -5.35
CA SER A 24 7.48 -12.36 -6.27
C SER A 24 8.46 -13.32 -5.60
N ALA A 25 8.96 -12.98 -4.40
CA ALA A 25 9.81 -13.83 -3.58
C ALA A 25 9.06 -14.98 -2.85
N PHE A 26 7.73 -15.01 -2.90
CA PHE A 26 6.90 -16.07 -2.33
C PHE A 26 6.38 -16.95 -3.46
N ASP A 27 6.56 -18.27 -3.35
CA ASP A 27 6.04 -19.21 -4.34
C ASP A 27 4.51 -19.26 -4.35
N VAL A 28 3.90 -19.16 -3.16
CA VAL A 28 2.45 -19.29 -2.96
C VAL A 28 1.89 -18.08 -2.22
N MET A 29 0.93 -17.38 -2.83
CA MET A 29 0.16 -16.31 -2.21
C MET A 29 -1.28 -16.37 -2.70
N PHE A 30 -2.23 -16.65 -1.82
CA PHE A 30 -3.60 -16.98 -2.21
C PHE A 30 -4.33 -15.84 -2.91
N TYR A 31 -4.13 -14.59 -2.55
CA TYR A 31 -4.83 -13.41 -3.09
C TYR A 31 -3.81 -12.39 -3.59
N ARG A 32 -2.87 -12.87 -4.40
CA ARG A 32 -1.77 -12.04 -4.90
C ARG A 32 -2.28 -10.83 -5.69
N SER A 33 -1.84 -9.65 -5.26
CA SER A 33 -2.13 -8.38 -5.91
C SER A 33 -1.06 -7.99 -6.93
N ASN A 34 -1.41 -7.09 -7.83
CA ASN A 34 -0.47 -6.38 -8.70
C ASN A 34 -0.31 -4.92 -8.24
N LEU A 35 0.66 -4.21 -8.82
CA LEU A 35 0.94 -2.81 -8.46
C LEU A 35 -0.26 -1.90 -8.72
N TRP A 36 -1.07 -2.18 -9.75
CA TRP A 36 -2.31 -1.43 -9.99
C TRP A 36 -3.28 -1.54 -8.82
N THR A 37 -3.53 -2.76 -8.36
CA THR A 37 -4.40 -3.04 -7.22
C THR A 37 -3.86 -2.36 -5.96
N HIS A 38 -2.57 -2.52 -5.70
CA HIS A 38 -1.90 -1.94 -4.55
C HIS A 38 -1.99 -0.40 -4.53
N ALA A 39 -1.60 0.27 -5.60
CA ALA A 39 -1.59 1.74 -5.68
C ALA A 39 -2.97 2.35 -5.39
N HIS A 40 -4.04 1.71 -5.86
CA HIS A 40 -5.42 2.15 -5.56
C HIS A 40 -5.77 1.98 -4.08
N ARG A 41 -5.43 0.84 -3.48
CA ARG A 41 -5.68 0.62 -2.04
C ARG A 41 -4.91 1.60 -1.18
N VAL A 42 -3.64 1.88 -1.51
CA VAL A 42 -2.84 2.91 -0.84
C VAL A 42 -3.51 4.27 -0.99
N SER A 43 -3.98 4.64 -2.19
CA SER A 43 -4.70 5.90 -2.43
C SER A 43 -5.98 6.04 -1.59
N TRP A 44 -6.75 4.96 -1.43
CA TRP A 44 -7.97 5.00 -0.59
C TRP A 44 -7.66 5.02 0.89
N LEU A 45 -6.63 4.31 1.35
CA LEU A 45 -6.14 4.44 2.72
C LEU A 45 -5.69 5.88 2.99
N THR A 46 -4.93 6.48 2.06
CA THR A 46 -4.51 7.88 2.13
C THR A 46 -5.70 8.85 2.16
N GLU A 47 -6.72 8.63 1.32
CA GLU A 47 -7.98 9.39 1.36
C GLU A 47 -8.66 9.28 2.73
N ASP A 48 -8.75 8.07 3.29
CA ASP A 48 -9.46 7.80 4.54
C ASP A 48 -8.77 8.42 5.77
N ILE A 49 -7.44 8.49 5.76
CA ILE A 49 -6.64 9.08 6.84
C ILE A 49 -6.35 10.57 6.64
N THR A 50 -6.72 11.16 5.50
CA THR A 50 -6.54 12.60 5.21
C THR A 50 -7.17 13.52 6.26
N PRO A 51 -8.41 13.29 6.76
CA PRO A 51 -8.99 14.12 7.80
C PRO A 51 -8.15 14.16 9.08
N VAL A 52 -7.42 13.09 9.39
CA VAL A 52 -6.50 13.06 10.54
C VAL A 52 -5.21 13.82 10.23
N ALA A 53 -4.65 13.64 9.03
CA ALA A 53 -3.46 14.37 8.59
C ALA A 53 -3.66 15.90 8.65
N LEU A 54 -4.82 16.40 8.22
CA LEU A 54 -5.17 17.83 8.25
C LEU A 54 -5.17 18.45 9.65
N LYS A 55 -5.34 17.66 10.72
CA LYS A 55 -5.25 18.16 12.11
C LYS A 55 -3.82 18.55 12.50
N TYR A 56 -2.83 17.85 11.95
CA TYR A 56 -1.43 17.96 12.36
C TYR A 56 -0.56 18.68 11.33
N PHE A 57 -0.98 18.69 10.07
CA PHE A 57 -0.23 19.26 8.96
C PHE A 57 -1.03 20.37 8.29
N LYS A 58 -0.78 21.62 8.70
CA LYS A 58 -1.54 22.81 8.25
C LYS A 58 -1.58 23.04 6.73
N LYS A 59 -0.56 22.55 6.00
CA LYS A 59 -0.45 22.70 4.54
C LYS A 59 -0.61 21.37 3.80
N PHE A 60 -1.17 20.36 4.46
CA PHE A 60 -1.35 19.05 3.85
C PHE A 60 -2.34 19.13 2.70
N ASP A 61 -1.88 18.68 1.54
CA ASP A 61 -2.69 18.57 0.35
C ASP A 61 -3.16 17.11 0.18
N GLY A 62 -4.42 16.86 0.55
CA GLY A 62 -5.02 15.53 0.48
C GLY A 62 -5.19 15.03 -0.95
N GLU A 63 -5.41 15.91 -1.93
CA GLU A 63 -5.52 15.52 -3.33
C GLU A 63 -4.15 15.12 -3.87
N LYS A 64 -3.12 15.93 -3.58
CA LYS A 64 -1.73 15.59 -3.89
C LYS A 64 -1.32 14.25 -3.28
N ALA A 65 -1.61 14.02 -1.99
CA ALA A 65 -1.26 12.77 -1.32
C ALA A 65 -1.94 11.56 -1.96
N ARG A 66 -3.20 11.68 -2.39
CA ARG A 66 -3.90 10.61 -3.11
C ARG A 66 -3.32 10.32 -4.48
N ILE A 67 -2.95 11.35 -5.24
CA ILE A 67 -2.32 11.18 -6.56
C ILE A 67 -0.92 10.62 -6.40
N LEU A 68 -0.16 11.11 -5.41
CA LEU A 68 1.14 10.57 -5.02
C LEU A 68 1.05 9.06 -4.73
N ALA A 69 0.06 8.62 -3.95
CA ALA A 69 -0.19 7.20 -3.71
C ALA A 69 -0.49 6.40 -4.99
N LEU A 70 -1.17 6.99 -5.98
CA LEU A 70 -1.48 6.31 -7.25
C LEU A 70 -0.25 6.15 -8.15
N VAL A 71 0.80 6.94 -7.95
CA VAL A 71 2.02 6.93 -8.78
C VAL A 71 3.28 6.50 -8.05
N HIS A 72 3.22 6.23 -6.74
CA HIS A 72 4.41 6.04 -5.91
C HIS A 72 5.31 4.87 -6.34
N ASP A 73 4.72 3.84 -6.95
CA ASP A 73 5.41 2.65 -7.47
C ASP A 73 5.58 2.68 -9.00
N ASP A 74 5.25 3.79 -9.69
CA ASP A 74 5.36 3.83 -11.16
C ASP A 74 6.79 3.59 -11.66
N ALA A 75 7.81 3.98 -10.88
CA ALA A 75 9.21 3.69 -11.20
C ALA A 75 9.50 2.18 -11.36
N GLU A 76 8.69 1.32 -10.73
CA GLU A 76 8.78 -0.13 -10.83
C GLU A 76 8.37 -0.68 -12.20
N LEU A 77 7.69 0.13 -13.04
CA LEU A 77 7.48 -0.18 -14.45
C LEU A 77 8.80 -0.38 -15.21
N ILE A 78 9.86 0.29 -14.76
CA ILE A 78 11.20 0.21 -15.36
C ILE A 78 12.12 -0.67 -14.51
N THR A 79 12.08 -0.55 -13.18
CA THR A 79 13.02 -1.27 -12.30
C THR A 79 12.57 -2.69 -11.92
N GLY A 80 11.29 -3.01 -12.10
CA GLY A 80 10.64 -4.15 -11.45
C GLY A 80 10.37 -3.90 -9.96
N ASP A 81 9.48 -4.72 -9.37
CA ASP A 81 9.15 -4.70 -7.94
C ASP A 81 10.31 -5.32 -7.13
N ILE A 82 10.94 -4.49 -6.31
CA ILE A 82 11.98 -4.90 -5.37
C ILE A 82 11.36 -5.00 -3.97
N GLN A 83 11.19 -6.23 -3.49
CA GLN A 83 10.54 -6.53 -2.22
C GLN A 83 11.14 -5.76 -1.02
N SER A 84 10.27 -5.20 -0.16
CA SER A 84 10.63 -4.39 1.01
C SER A 84 11.65 -5.07 1.95
N ARG A 85 11.59 -6.40 2.10
CA ARG A 85 12.55 -7.16 2.93
C ARG A 85 13.94 -7.22 2.32
N ALA A 86 14.03 -7.33 0.99
CA ALA A 86 15.30 -7.23 0.28
C ALA A 86 15.87 -5.82 0.42
N LYS A 87 15.03 -4.78 0.26
CA LYS A 87 15.40 -3.38 0.51
C LYS A 87 15.97 -3.16 1.93
N ALA A 88 15.34 -3.74 2.94
CA ALA A 88 15.78 -3.61 4.34
C ALA A 88 17.15 -4.25 4.62
N ARG A 89 17.43 -5.42 4.02
CA ARG A 89 18.68 -6.20 4.25
C ARG A 89 19.85 -5.80 3.34
N ALA A 90 19.60 -4.96 2.36
CA ALA A 90 20.62 -4.58 1.38
C ALA A 90 21.78 -3.79 1.97
N SER A 91 22.96 -4.00 1.38
CA SER A 91 24.15 -3.22 1.70
C SER A 91 23.96 -1.74 1.34
N LYS A 92 24.76 -0.84 1.93
CA LYS A 92 24.75 0.58 1.54
C LYS A 92 25.02 0.77 0.04
N LYS A 93 25.90 -0.06 -0.53
CA LYS A 93 26.24 -0.04 -1.96
C LYS A 93 25.05 -0.42 -2.83
N ASP A 94 24.30 -1.45 -2.45
CA ASP A 94 23.13 -1.92 -3.20
C ASP A 94 21.98 -0.91 -3.09
N LYS A 95 21.76 -0.32 -1.91
CA LYS A 95 20.79 0.76 -1.72
C LYS A 95 21.08 1.94 -2.64
N LEU A 96 22.33 2.41 -2.69
CA LEU A 96 22.73 3.48 -3.58
C LEU A 96 22.56 3.12 -5.06
N LYS A 97 22.83 1.85 -5.44
CA LYS A 97 22.61 1.36 -6.79
C LYS A 97 21.12 1.40 -7.16
N TRP A 98 20.24 0.99 -6.26
CA TRP A 98 18.80 1.02 -6.47
C TRP A 98 18.25 2.44 -6.52
N GLU A 99 18.66 3.34 -5.60
CA GLU A 99 18.27 4.75 -5.63
C GLU A 99 18.66 5.41 -6.96
N ARG A 100 19.87 5.13 -7.47
CA ARG A 100 20.30 5.61 -8.81
C ARG A 100 19.46 4.99 -9.93
N SER A 101 18.99 3.77 -9.77
CA SER A 101 18.14 3.10 -10.76
C SER A 101 16.74 3.68 -10.77
N GLU A 102 16.13 3.89 -9.61
CA GLU A 102 14.84 4.55 -9.45
C GLU A 102 14.92 5.99 -9.99
N ALA A 103 15.97 6.77 -9.66
CA ALA A 103 16.14 8.11 -10.21
C ALA A 103 16.23 8.16 -11.76
N ARG A 104 16.86 7.15 -12.37
CA ARG A 104 16.87 7.02 -13.85
C ARG A 104 15.49 6.67 -14.40
N ALA A 105 14.78 5.75 -13.77
CA ALA A 105 13.42 5.38 -14.14
C ALA A 105 12.48 6.59 -14.06
N ILE A 106 12.60 7.41 -13.01
CA ILE A 106 11.82 8.65 -12.86
C ILE A 106 12.07 9.59 -14.04
N LYS A 107 13.33 9.79 -14.43
CA LYS A 107 13.68 10.65 -15.57
C LYS A 107 13.06 10.13 -16.87
N GLU A 108 13.13 8.83 -17.11
CA GLU A 108 12.57 8.19 -18.30
C GLU A 108 11.04 8.31 -18.33
N LEU A 109 10.35 7.95 -17.25
CA LEU A 109 8.89 8.05 -17.15
C LEU A 109 8.41 9.49 -17.28
N SER A 110 9.13 10.45 -16.68
CA SER A 110 8.81 11.88 -16.79
C SER A 110 8.95 12.42 -18.22
N SER A 111 9.77 11.79 -19.07
CA SER A 111 9.85 12.12 -20.49
C SER A 111 8.83 11.38 -21.35
N ARG A 112 8.38 10.19 -20.91
CA ARG A 112 7.49 9.32 -21.67
C ARG A 112 6.01 9.65 -21.45
N TYR A 113 5.64 10.04 -20.24
CA TYR A 113 4.26 10.26 -19.83
C TYR A 113 3.91 11.75 -19.73
N PRO A 114 2.61 12.10 -19.68
CA PRO A 114 2.18 13.49 -19.57
C PRO A 114 2.86 14.23 -18.41
N LYS A 115 3.14 15.51 -18.65
CA LYS A 115 3.83 16.37 -17.68
C LYS A 115 3.03 16.55 -16.38
N TYR A 116 1.70 16.44 -16.44
CA TYR A 116 0.80 16.67 -15.33
C TYR A 116 -0.15 15.49 -15.09
N VAL A 117 -0.50 15.27 -13.83
CA VAL A 117 -1.59 14.40 -13.38
C VAL A 117 -2.52 15.25 -12.52
N GLY A 118 -3.72 15.53 -13.01
CA GLY A 118 -4.53 16.63 -12.46
C GLY A 118 -3.74 17.94 -12.46
N SER A 119 -3.62 18.57 -11.29
CA SER A 119 -2.91 19.85 -11.11
C SER A 119 -1.41 19.72 -10.80
N TYR A 120 -0.87 18.51 -10.70
CA TYR A 120 0.48 18.26 -10.18
C TYR A 120 1.43 17.78 -11.26
N ARG A 121 2.71 18.17 -11.16
CA ARG A 121 3.74 17.70 -12.10
C ARG A 121 4.10 16.25 -11.81
N TYR A 122 3.93 15.38 -12.80
CA TYR A 122 4.13 13.95 -12.65
C TYR A 122 5.54 13.59 -12.14
N GLY A 123 6.59 14.15 -12.77
CA GLY A 123 7.97 13.89 -12.34
C GLY A 123 8.31 14.39 -10.93
N GLU A 124 7.63 15.45 -10.45
CA GLU A 124 7.80 15.93 -9.07
C GLU A 124 7.15 14.97 -8.08
N LEU A 125 5.96 14.43 -8.40
CA LEU A 125 5.32 13.40 -7.59
C LEU A 125 6.21 12.15 -7.47
N LEU A 126 6.80 11.69 -8.58
CA LEU A 126 7.70 10.53 -8.56
C LEU A 126 8.96 10.80 -7.72
N THR A 127 9.54 12.00 -7.85
CA THR A 127 10.70 12.41 -7.05
C THR A 127 10.35 12.47 -5.57
N GLU A 128 9.18 13.00 -5.24
CA GLU A 128 8.68 13.07 -3.86
C GLU A 128 8.41 11.69 -3.25
N ALA A 129 7.89 10.73 -4.05
CA ALA A 129 7.72 9.34 -3.63
C ALA A 129 9.06 8.68 -3.25
N LEU A 130 10.13 9.02 -3.97
CA LEU A 130 11.49 8.55 -3.71
C LEU A 130 12.10 9.21 -2.45
N GLU A 131 12.12 10.54 -2.42
CA GLU A 131 12.82 11.33 -1.39
C GLU A 131 12.10 11.33 -0.03
N LYS A 132 10.77 11.22 -0.03
CA LYS A 132 9.93 11.19 1.17
C LYS A 132 10.16 12.41 2.06
N SER A 133 10.14 13.59 1.46
CA SER A 133 10.52 14.86 2.10
C SER A 133 9.33 15.67 2.64
N THR A 134 8.10 15.29 2.30
CA THR A 134 6.88 16.05 2.61
C THR A 134 5.89 15.28 3.50
N PRO A 135 4.98 15.96 4.23
CA PRO A 135 3.90 15.30 4.95
C PRO A 135 3.05 14.35 4.09
N GLU A 136 2.77 14.72 2.84
CA GLU A 136 2.05 13.90 1.86
C GLU A 136 2.77 12.57 1.65
N SER A 137 4.06 12.61 1.35
CA SER A 137 4.89 11.41 1.14
C SER A 137 5.04 10.54 2.40
N TRP A 138 5.02 11.14 3.60
CA TRP A 138 5.06 10.40 4.86
C TRP A 138 3.76 9.65 5.12
N VAL A 139 2.62 10.30 4.89
CA VAL A 139 1.29 9.68 5.01
C VAL A 139 1.12 8.58 3.97
N VAL A 140 1.58 8.78 2.73
CA VAL A 140 1.59 7.72 1.70
C VAL A 140 2.51 6.57 2.10
N THR A 141 3.70 6.84 2.66
CA THR A 141 4.60 5.79 3.16
C THR A 141 3.98 4.96 4.29
N PHE A 142 3.18 5.59 5.15
CA PHE A 142 2.41 4.90 6.17
C PHE A 142 1.34 4.01 5.55
N ALA A 143 0.54 4.56 4.63
CA ALA A 143 -0.54 3.84 3.93
C ALA A 143 -0.01 2.64 3.13
N ASP A 144 1.14 2.77 2.43
CA ASP A 144 1.84 1.67 1.74
C ASP A 144 2.12 0.49 2.67
N LYS A 145 2.67 0.78 3.86
CA LYS A 145 3.04 -0.26 4.84
C LYS A 145 1.82 -0.87 5.50
N LEU A 146 0.77 -0.08 5.68
CA LEU A 146 -0.49 -0.54 6.20
C LEU A 146 -1.21 -1.46 5.20
N ASP A 147 -1.19 -1.14 3.91
CA ASP A 147 -1.70 -2.01 2.84
C ASP A 147 -0.97 -3.37 2.88
N ALA A 148 0.37 -3.35 2.86
CA ALA A 148 1.16 -4.58 2.87
C ALA A 148 0.99 -5.41 4.16
N TYR A 149 0.78 -4.76 5.30
CA TYR A 149 0.40 -5.44 6.55
C TYR A 149 -0.95 -6.15 6.42
N CYS A 150 -1.96 -5.44 5.90
CA CYS A 150 -3.31 -5.97 5.69
C CYS A 150 -3.36 -7.09 4.65
N GLU A 151 -2.53 -7.03 3.59
CA GLU A 151 -2.35 -8.14 2.64
C GLU A 151 -1.83 -9.39 3.36
N GLY A 152 -0.81 -9.25 4.21
CA GLY A 152 -0.29 -10.34 5.03
C GLY A 152 -1.34 -10.93 5.98
N LEU A 153 -2.17 -10.08 6.59
CA LEU A 153 -3.29 -10.54 7.43
C LEU A 153 -4.35 -11.28 6.62
N HIS A 154 -4.67 -10.81 5.42
CA HIS A 154 -5.63 -11.44 4.52
C HIS A 154 -5.21 -12.88 4.21
N GLU A 155 -3.93 -13.08 3.89
CA GLU A 155 -3.32 -14.38 3.61
C GLU A 155 -3.36 -15.31 4.84
N VAL A 156 -2.91 -14.82 6.00
CA VAL A 156 -2.87 -15.61 7.22
C VAL A 156 -4.27 -16.00 7.69
N PHE A 157 -5.26 -15.10 7.59
CA PHE A 157 -6.64 -15.43 7.93
C PHE A 157 -7.24 -16.50 7.00
N ALA A 158 -6.77 -16.58 5.76
CA ALA A 158 -7.15 -17.66 4.84
C ALA A 158 -6.38 -18.98 5.05
N GLY A 159 -5.38 -19.00 5.94
CA GLY A 159 -4.56 -20.18 6.24
C GLY A 159 -3.20 -20.21 5.52
N ASN A 160 -2.83 -19.17 4.76
CA ASN A 160 -1.51 -19.10 4.17
C ASN A 160 -0.49 -18.58 5.18
N PHE A 161 0.11 -19.50 5.94
CA PHE A 161 1.10 -19.16 6.96
C PHE A 161 2.47 -18.75 6.38
N SER A 162 2.71 -18.89 5.07
CA SER A 162 3.95 -18.38 4.45
C SER A 162 4.07 -16.87 4.62
N LEU A 163 2.95 -16.15 4.72
CA LEU A 163 2.90 -14.70 4.96
C LEU A 163 2.92 -14.29 6.44
N LEU A 164 3.07 -15.24 7.39
CA LEU A 164 3.31 -14.92 8.80
C LEU A 164 4.49 -13.95 8.95
N GLN A 165 5.50 -14.13 8.11
CA GLN A 165 6.69 -13.31 8.15
C GLN A 165 6.46 -11.84 7.73
N CYS A 166 5.39 -11.55 6.98
CA CYS A 166 4.97 -10.19 6.65
C CYS A 166 4.25 -9.54 7.84
N ILE A 167 3.33 -10.28 8.50
CA ILE A 167 2.61 -9.76 9.67
C ILE A 167 3.53 -9.53 10.88
N LEU A 168 4.71 -10.14 10.92
CA LEU A 168 5.74 -9.86 11.93
C LEU A 168 6.68 -8.71 11.53
N PHE A 169 6.87 -8.48 10.22
CA PHE A 169 7.80 -7.48 9.70
C PHE A 169 7.17 -6.08 9.65
N TYR A 170 5.96 -5.95 9.09
CA TYR A 170 5.35 -4.63 8.87
C TYR A 170 4.98 -3.87 10.15
N PRO A 171 4.53 -4.51 11.26
CA PRO A 171 4.37 -3.80 12.52
C PRO A 171 5.66 -3.13 13.01
N ARG A 172 6.81 -3.78 12.83
CA ARG A 172 8.11 -3.17 13.19
C ARG A 172 8.45 -1.99 12.29
N MET A 173 8.11 -2.07 11.00
CA MET A 173 8.34 -0.97 10.06
C MET A 173 7.43 0.22 10.35
N LEU A 174 6.14 -0.04 10.63
CA LEU A 174 5.16 0.97 11.00
C LEU A 174 5.55 1.66 12.31
N GLY A 175 5.96 0.89 13.33
CA GLY A 175 6.47 1.43 14.60
C GLY A 175 7.87 2.06 14.52
N PHE A 176 8.52 2.08 13.35
CA PHE A 176 9.76 2.82 13.12
C PHE A 176 9.52 4.14 12.37
N LEU A 177 8.30 4.38 11.87
CA LEU A 177 8.00 5.58 11.11
C LEU A 177 8.06 6.86 11.95
N ASP A 178 7.76 6.78 13.24
CA ASP A 178 7.93 7.90 14.18
C ASP A 178 9.41 8.29 14.34
N ARG A 179 10.33 7.32 14.36
CA ARG A 179 11.77 7.58 14.38
C ARG A 179 12.28 8.10 13.05
N LYS A 180 11.77 7.55 11.95
CA LYS A 180 12.17 7.97 10.59
C LYS A 180 11.63 9.36 10.25
N PHE A 181 10.40 9.65 10.66
CA PHE A 181 9.69 10.91 10.41
C PHE A 181 9.12 11.44 11.74
N PRO A 182 9.95 12.08 12.60
CA PRO A 182 9.50 12.53 13.93
C PRO A 182 8.28 13.46 13.92
N LYS A 183 8.07 14.20 12.83
CA LYS A 183 6.90 15.07 12.64
C LYS A 183 5.60 14.31 12.36
N LEU A 184 5.69 13.02 11.97
CA LEU A 184 4.54 12.14 11.73
C LEU A 184 3.97 11.56 13.04
N THR A 185 4.73 11.60 14.13
CA THR A 185 4.36 11.01 15.43
C THR A 185 2.94 11.38 15.89
N PRO A 186 2.51 12.66 15.97
CA PRO A 186 1.17 12.97 16.46
C PRO A 186 0.04 12.36 15.62
N PHE A 187 0.27 12.22 14.31
CA PHE A 187 -0.65 11.57 13.39
C PHE A 187 -0.74 10.05 13.64
N LEU A 188 0.39 9.38 13.88
CA LEU A 188 0.46 7.93 14.17
C LEU A 188 -0.10 7.52 15.54
N TYR A 189 -0.53 8.47 16.36
CA TYR A 189 -1.07 8.19 17.69
C TYR A 189 -2.41 8.90 17.91
N ASP A 190 -3.05 9.36 16.83
CA ASP A 190 -4.39 9.95 16.89
C ASP A 190 -5.45 8.87 17.15
N ARG A 191 -6.16 8.99 18.27
CA ARG A 191 -7.14 8.01 18.75
C ARG A 191 -8.51 8.11 18.09
N THR A 192 -8.72 9.08 17.19
CA THR A 192 -10.00 9.29 16.51
C THR A 192 -10.16 8.41 15.28
N SER A 193 -9.07 7.84 14.76
CA SER A 193 -9.12 6.88 13.65
C SER A 193 -8.40 5.60 14.01
N PRO A 194 -9.06 4.44 13.90
CA PRO A 194 -8.41 3.16 14.14
C PRO A 194 -7.35 2.84 13.09
N LEU A 195 -7.29 3.55 11.96
CA LEU A 195 -6.26 3.37 10.93
C LEU A 195 -4.91 3.97 11.29
N VAL A 196 -4.86 4.89 12.24
CA VAL A 196 -3.62 5.59 12.59
C VAL A 196 -3.26 5.45 14.06
N ASP A 197 -4.12 4.92 14.93
CA ASP A 197 -3.79 4.63 16.34
C ASP A 197 -2.86 3.39 16.45
N VAL A 198 -1.58 3.58 16.12
CA VAL A 198 -0.62 2.47 16.05
C VAL A 198 -0.29 1.92 17.43
N GLU A 199 -0.23 2.76 18.47
CA GLU A 199 0.02 2.32 19.85
C GLU A 199 -1.00 1.25 20.29
N ARG A 200 -2.28 1.49 19.99
CA ARG A 200 -3.35 0.60 20.45
C ARG A 200 -3.51 -0.64 19.58
N TYR A 201 -3.41 -0.49 18.26
CA TYR A 201 -3.84 -1.55 17.34
C TYR A 201 -2.70 -2.24 16.59
N LEU A 202 -1.46 -1.73 16.66
CA LEU A 202 -0.31 -2.32 15.99
C LEU A 202 0.33 -3.42 16.84
N HIS A 203 -0.46 -4.45 17.12
CA HIS A 203 0.01 -5.70 17.73
C HIS A 203 -0.22 -6.85 16.76
N VAL A 204 0.61 -7.90 16.88
CA VAL A 204 0.38 -9.14 16.15
C VAL A 204 -0.96 -9.72 16.62
N PRO A 205 -1.97 -9.88 15.74
CA PRO A 205 -3.28 -10.29 16.18
C PRO A 205 -3.24 -11.72 16.71
N LEU A 206 -3.73 -11.90 17.94
CA LEU A 206 -4.00 -13.23 18.48
C LEU A 206 -5.22 -13.80 17.77
N ILE A 207 -5.01 -14.65 16.77
CA ILE A 207 -6.09 -15.35 16.06
C ILE A 207 -6.70 -16.39 17.00
N LYS A 208 -7.76 -15.99 17.71
CA LYS A 208 -8.50 -16.90 18.61
C LYS A 208 -9.43 -17.78 17.79
N SER A 209 -9.04 -19.03 17.53
CA SER A 209 -9.79 -20.01 16.73
C SER A 209 -11.29 -20.09 17.06
N LYS A 210 -11.67 -19.99 18.35
CA LYS A 210 -13.08 -19.98 18.79
C LYS A 210 -13.92 -18.80 18.26
N ARG A 211 -13.31 -17.66 17.91
CA ARG A 211 -13.97 -16.47 17.33
C ARG A 211 -13.93 -16.46 15.80
N TYR A 212 -13.15 -17.35 15.19
CA TYR A 212 -12.90 -17.38 13.74
C TYR A 212 -13.13 -18.78 13.19
N ALA A 213 -14.37 -19.26 13.16
CA ALA A 213 -14.71 -20.55 12.54
C ALA A 213 -14.35 -20.65 11.04
N HIS A 214 -14.06 -19.49 10.41
CA HIS A 214 -13.59 -19.37 9.04
C HIS A 214 -12.06 -19.15 8.91
N ALA A 215 -11.33 -18.93 10.02
CA ALA A 215 -9.88 -18.80 9.93
C ALA A 215 -9.25 -20.10 9.43
N GLY A 216 -8.24 -19.97 8.58
CA GLY A 216 -7.60 -21.13 7.96
C GLY A 216 -8.38 -21.71 6.78
N LYS A 217 -9.40 -21.00 6.26
CA LYS A 217 -10.17 -21.38 5.08
C LYS A 217 -10.17 -20.23 4.06
N PRO A 218 -10.30 -20.52 2.76
CA PRO A 218 -10.42 -19.48 1.74
C PRO A 218 -11.53 -18.47 2.06
N HIS A 219 -11.30 -17.22 1.68
CA HIS A 219 -12.26 -16.15 1.87
C HIS A 219 -13.47 -16.34 0.96
N THR A 220 -14.62 -15.94 1.46
CA THR A 220 -15.90 -15.92 0.73
C THR A 220 -16.53 -14.55 0.89
N LYS A 221 -17.54 -14.24 0.07
CA LYS A 221 -18.34 -13.01 0.24
C LYS A 221 -18.83 -12.80 1.68
N LYS A 222 -19.14 -13.89 2.39
CA LYS A 222 -19.58 -13.85 3.79
C LYS A 222 -18.43 -13.57 4.77
N THR A 223 -17.25 -14.15 4.56
CA THR A 223 -16.16 -14.03 5.55
C THR A 223 -15.43 -12.69 5.46
N ILE A 224 -15.39 -12.07 4.28
CA ILE A 224 -14.77 -10.74 4.11
C ILE A 224 -15.54 -9.60 4.78
N THR A 225 -16.81 -9.81 5.13
CA THR A 225 -17.66 -8.82 5.83
C THR A 225 -17.68 -9.00 7.35
N LEU A 226 -17.11 -10.09 7.87
CA LEU A 226 -17.03 -10.33 9.31
C LEU A 226 -15.93 -9.46 9.94
N SER A 227 -16.20 -8.90 11.12
CA SER A 227 -15.19 -8.18 11.89
C SER A 227 -14.07 -9.10 12.38
N SER A 228 -12.86 -8.54 12.44
CA SER A 228 -11.66 -9.21 12.92
C SER A 228 -11.15 -8.56 14.21
N THR A 229 -10.05 -9.09 14.76
CA THR A 229 -9.34 -8.46 15.88
C THR A 229 -8.51 -7.26 15.44
N SER A 230 -8.39 -7.01 14.13
CA SER A 230 -7.58 -5.94 13.58
C SER A 230 -8.48 -4.89 12.90
N PRO A 231 -8.71 -3.74 13.55
CA PRO A 231 -9.43 -2.63 12.94
C PRO A 231 -8.80 -2.14 11.63
N PHE A 232 -7.47 -2.25 11.50
CA PHE A 232 -6.74 -1.97 10.26
C PHE A 232 -7.27 -2.82 9.11
N TYR A 233 -7.32 -4.14 9.31
CA TYR A 233 -7.73 -5.10 8.29
C TYR A 233 -9.23 -4.97 7.94
N ASP A 234 -10.08 -4.73 8.94
CA ASP A 234 -11.51 -4.52 8.72
C ASP A 234 -11.78 -3.28 7.89
N ARG A 235 -11.14 -2.17 8.24
CA ARG A 235 -11.29 -0.92 7.49
C ARG A 235 -10.68 -1.03 6.09
N TRP A 236 -9.53 -1.69 5.95
CA TRP A 236 -8.89 -1.95 4.66
C TRP A 236 -9.81 -2.71 3.71
N ARG A 237 -10.42 -3.84 4.15
CA ARG A 237 -11.40 -4.59 3.33
C ARG A 237 -12.61 -3.73 2.98
N ALA A 238 -13.14 -2.99 3.95
CA ALA A 238 -14.28 -2.12 3.74
C ALA A 238 -14.01 -1.04 2.69
N LEU A 239 -12.80 -0.45 2.66
CA LEU A 239 -12.40 0.52 1.64
C LEU A 239 -12.32 -0.13 0.26
N VAL A 240 -11.72 -1.32 0.14
CA VAL A 240 -11.67 -2.05 -1.13
C VAL A 240 -13.07 -2.29 -1.69
N ILE A 241 -13.98 -2.79 -0.87
CA ILE A 241 -15.38 -3.07 -1.25
C ILE A 241 -16.11 -1.77 -1.58
N LYS A 242 -15.92 -0.71 -0.79
CA LYS A 242 -16.57 0.60 -1.02
C LYS A 242 -16.18 1.20 -2.38
N HIS A 243 -14.92 1.10 -2.76
CA HIS A 243 -14.42 1.77 -3.97
C HIS A 243 -14.56 0.96 -5.25
N TRP A 244 -14.50 -0.38 -5.19
CA TRP A 244 -14.63 -1.25 -6.38
C TRP A 244 -15.86 -2.15 -6.39
N GLY A 245 -16.71 -2.13 -5.37
CA GLY A 245 -17.93 -2.94 -5.32
C GLY A 245 -17.64 -4.43 -5.54
N GLU A 246 -18.30 -5.03 -6.53
CA GLU A 246 -18.13 -6.44 -6.90
C GLU A 246 -16.70 -6.77 -7.34
N GLU A 247 -16.01 -5.87 -8.06
CA GLU A 247 -14.60 -6.09 -8.42
C GLU A 247 -13.71 -6.08 -7.18
N GLY A 248 -14.01 -5.22 -6.20
CA GLY A 248 -13.30 -5.19 -4.93
C GLY A 248 -13.49 -6.50 -4.16
N ILE A 249 -14.72 -7.01 -4.13
CA ILE A 249 -15.03 -8.32 -3.54
C ILE A 249 -14.23 -9.44 -4.23
N LYS A 250 -14.21 -9.48 -5.56
CA LYS A 250 -13.42 -10.47 -6.34
C LYS A 250 -11.94 -10.42 -5.96
N THR A 251 -11.35 -9.23 -5.82
CA THR A 251 -9.94 -9.11 -5.42
C THR A 251 -9.63 -9.67 -4.03
N LEU A 252 -10.64 -9.85 -3.17
CA LEU A 252 -10.52 -10.35 -1.80
C LEU A 252 -10.92 -11.83 -1.64
N ILE A 253 -11.44 -12.48 -2.69
CA ILE A 253 -11.92 -13.87 -2.60
C ILE A 253 -11.41 -14.77 -3.73
N ASP A 254 -11.06 -14.21 -4.88
CA ASP A 254 -10.58 -14.99 -6.02
C ASP A 254 -9.11 -15.35 -5.79
N GLN A 255 -8.85 -16.65 -5.64
CA GLN A 255 -7.51 -17.13 -5.39
C GLN A 255 -6.63 -17.04 -6.66
N LYS A 256 -5.42 -16.51 -6.50
CA LYS A 256 -4.36 -16.34 -7.50
C LYS A 256 -3.04 -16.85 -6.93
N GLU A 257 -3.02 -18.14 -6.60
CA GLU A 257 -1.99 -18.76 -5.75
C GLU A 257 -0.58 -18.68 -6.33
N PHE A 258 -0.46 -18.95 -7.64
CA PHE A 258 0.80 -19.04 -8.35
C PHE A 258 0.97 -17.88 -9.33
N LEU A 259 2.19 -17.38 -9.45
CA LEU A 259 2.57 -16.55 -10.59
C LEU A 259 2.60 -17.43 -11.84
N SER A 260 1.89 -17.02 -12.89
CA SER A 260 2.06 -17.61 -14.22
C SER A 260 3.52 -17.38 -14.63
N ARG A 261 4.29 -18.47 -14.66
CA ARG A 261 5.68 -18.47 -15.14
C ARG A 261 5.71 -18.35 -16.66
#